data_AF-A0A812YBH3-F1
#
_entry.id   AF-A0A812YBH3-F1
#
_cell.length_a   1.000
_cell.length_b   1.000
_cell.length_c   1.000
_cell.angle_alpha   90.00
_cell.angle_beta   90.00
_cell.angle_gamma   90.00
#
_symmetry.space_group_name_H-M   'P 1'
#
loop_
_entity.id
_entity.type
_entity.pdbx_description
1 polymer ?
#
loop_
_entity_poly.entity_id
_entity_poly.type
_entity_poly.pdbx_seq_one_letter_code
_entity_poly.pdbx_strand_id
1 'polypeptide(L)'
;TEQHFCTECKDGLFLTPDGTCSSACPDGFFHLPGEGGIGGVCQRCAENCTKCDWWDSCQECKASRYLTHYHWCTEECPDGFYEEGDGEVGRLCLQCPETCNLCESPAHCIECKNSTYLTPGHQCKGDCPAGFFHEGIWDVGRTCQPCERNCHQCLSATECIQCKNSTFLSEKQDCVEACPPGYYGQGEQIIGNTCHKCSKDCALCDTLETCLECTNNTYLVDDSYCAGECKQGFIETGETINGRFCDELCFWCE
;
A
#
# COMPACT_ATOMS: atom_id res chain seq x y z
N THR A 1 -14.51 68.49 -19.57
CA THR A 1 -15.43 67.46 -20.06
C THR A 1 -16.07 66.87 -18.82
N GLU A 2 -17.33 67.21 -18.54
CA GLU A 2 -18.03 66.65 -17.39
C GLU A 2 -18.31 65.17 -17.66
N GLN A 3 -17.71 64.27 -16.87
CA GLN A 3 -18.10 62.87 -16.87
C GLN A 3 -19.40 62.76 -16.05
N HIS A 4 -20.49 62.45 -16.74
CA HIS A 4 -21.76 62.15 -16.09
C HIS A 4 -21.66 60.77 -15.46
N PHE A 5 -21.39 60.73 -14.16
CA PHE A 5 -21.50 59.52 -13.36
C PHE A 5 -22.98 59.31 -13.00
N CYS A 6 -23.55 58.18 -13.41
CA CYS A 6 -24.87 57.76 -12.98
C CYS A 6 -24.81 57.39 -11.49
N THR A 7 -25.78 57.87 -10.70
CA THR A 7 -25.97 57.43 -9.31
C THR A 7 -27.07 56.38 -9.18
N GLU A 8 -27.98 56.34 -10.15
CA GLU A 8 -29.10 55.41 -10.22
C GLU A 8 -29.35 55.03 -11.67
N CYS A 9 -29.71 53.77 -11.91
CA CYS A 9 -30.03 53.25 -13.24
C CYS A 9 -31.54 53.07 -13.38
N LYS A 10 -32.01 52.99 -14.63
CA LYS A 10 -33.40 52.60 -14.91
C LYS A 10 -33.59 51.10 -14.63
N ASP A 11 -34.81 50.70 -14.24
CA ASP A 11 -35.19 49.30 -14.13
C ASP A 11 -34.74 48.46 -15.36
N GLY A 12 -34.21 47.27 -15.09
CA GLY A 12 -33.57 46.40 -16.07
C GLY A 12 -32.09 46.70 -16.40
N LEU A 13 -31.48 47.73 -15.80
CA LEU A 13 -30.05 48.03 -15.90
C LEU A 13 -29.37 47.99 -14.53
N PHE A 14 -28.05 47.82 -14.52
CA PHE A 14 -27.22 47.74 -13.32
C PHE A 14 -26.17 48.85 -13.31
N LEU A 15 -26.02 49.52 -12.16
CA LEU A 15 -24.99 50.52 -11.94
C LEU A 15 -23.63 49.83 -11.80
N THR A 16 -22.73 50.10 -12.74
CA THR A 16 -21.36 49.56 -12.77
C THR A 16 -20.38 50.42 -11.97
N PRO A 17 -19.20 49.88 -11.61
CA PRO A 17 -18.20 50.60 -10.79
C PRO A 17 -17.62 51.86 -11.44
N ASP A 18 -17.66 51.95 -12.77
CA ASP A 18 -17.25 53.13 -13.55
C ASP A 18 -18.35 54.21 -13.59
N GLY A 19 -19.48 54.00 -12.91
CA GLY A 19 -20.60 54.93 -12.84
C GLY A 19 -21.46 54.95 -14.11
N THR A 20 -21.51 53.85 -14.87
CA THR A 20 -22.38 53.69 -16.03
C THR A 20 -23.51 52.70 -15.76
N CYS A 21 -24.50 52.63 -16.66
CA CYS A 21 -25.61 51.67 -16.55
C CYS A 21 -25.49 50.64 -17.66
N SER A 22 -25.37 49.36 -17.28
CA SER A 22 -25.22 48.23 -18.21
C SER A 22 -26.30 47.18 -18.01
N SER A 23 -26.61 46.40 -19.04
CA SER A 23 -27.53 45.25 -18.94
C SER A 23 -26.89 44.03 -18.26
N ALA A 24 -25.58 44.05 -18.04
CA ALA A 24 -24.84 43.00 -17.34
C ALA A 24 -23.69 43.60 -16.53
N CYS A 25 -23.37 42.99 -15.39
CA CYS A 25 -22.21 43.36 -14.59
C CYS A 25 -20.91 42.83 -15.23
N PRO A 26 -19.81 43.58 -15.16
CA PRO A 26 -18.51 43.11 -15.62
C PRO A 26 -17.96 42.00 -14.72
N ASP A 27 -16.97 41.26 -15.21
CA ASP A 27 -16.26 40.23 -14.43
C ASP A 27 -15.76 40.81 -13.09
N GLY A 28 -15.88 40.01 -12.04
CA GLY A 28 -15.60 40.38 -10.65
C GLY A 28 -16.77 41.07 -9.95
N PHE A 29 -17.94 41.16 -10.58
CA PHE A 29 -19.15 41.74 -10.00
C PHE A 29 -20.39 40.86 -10.26
N PHE A 30 -21.24 40.72 -9.25
CA PHE A 30 -22.56 40.09 -9.36
C PHE A 30 -23.66 41.15 -9.34
N HIS A 31 -24.83 40.80 -9.85
CA HIS A 31 -25.96 41.72 -9.92
C HIS A 31 -26.79 41.69 -8.64
N LEU A 32 -26.98 42.85 -8.01
CA LEU A 32 -28.02 43.03 -7.00
C LEU A 32 -29.23 43.74 -7.63
N PRO A 33 -30.43 43.14 -7.60
CA PRO A 33 -31.62 43.76 -8.16
C PRO A 33 -31.99 45.04 -7.39
N GLY A 34 -32.51 46.03 -8.10
CA GLY A 34 -33.05 47.26 -7.52
C GLY A 34 -34.52 47.10 -7.12
N GLU A 35 -35.03 48.07 -6.35
CA GLU A 35 -36.43 48.10 -5.91
C GLU A 35 -37.11 49.39 -6.38
N GLY A 36 -38.45 49.39 -6.50
CA GLY A 36 -39.23 50.61 -6.73
C GLY A 36 -39.04 51.28 -8.10
N GLY A 37 -38.65 50.54 -9.14
CA GLY A 37 -38.43 51.06 -10.50
C GLY A 37 -37.02 51.62 -10.73
N ILE A 38 -36.13 51.46 -9.74
CA ILE A 38 -34.70 51.76 -9.84
C ILE A 38 -33.98 50.49 -10.29
N GLY A 39 -33.04 50.64 -11.21
CA GLY A 39 -32.14 49.58 -11.66
C GLY A 39 -31.26 49.05 -10.54
N GLY A 40 -30.69 47.86 -10.74
CA GLY A 40 -29.83 47.22 -9.76
C GLY A 40 -28.44 47.86 -9.65
N VAL A 41 -27.59 47.26 -8.82
CA VAL A 41 -26.18 47.65 -8.66
C VAL A 41 -25.27 46.45 -8.86
N CYS A 42 -24.13 46.67 -9.49
CA CYS A 42 -23.07 45.67 -9.58
C CYS A 42 -22.23 45.69 -8.30
N GLN A 43 -22.32 44.63 -7.51
CA GLN A 43 -21.52 44.49 -6.29
C GLN A 43 -20.33 43.57 -6.53
N ARG A 44 -19.18 43.92 -5.95
CA ARG A 44 -17.93 43.19 -6.12
C ARG A 44 -18.02 41.79 -5.50
N CYS A 45 -17.50 40.79 -6.20
CA CYS A 45 -17.27 39.45 -5.67
C CYS A 45 -16.28 39.44 -4.49
N ALA A 46 -16.21 38.30 -3.79
CA ALA A 46 -15.14 38.01 -2.83
C ALA A 46 -13.74 38.19 -3.45
N GLU A 47 -12.74 38.38 -2.59
CA GLU A 47 -11.35 38.48 -3.03
C GLU A 47 -10.91 37.22 -3.79
N ASN A 48 -10.03 37.42 -4.77
CA ASN A 48 -9.54 36.36 -5.66
C ASN A 48 -10.62 35.62 -6.47
N CYS A 49 -11.83 36.16 -6.57
CA CYS A 49 -12.89 35.66 -7.44
C CYS A 49 -13.03 36.50 -8.72
N THR A 50 -13.28 35.85 -9.86
CA THR A 50 -13.53 36.49 -11.17
C THR A 50 -14.99 36.41 -11.60
N LYS A 51 -15.70 35.34 -11.24
CA LYS A 51 -17.13 35.19 -11.50
C LYS A 51 -17.79 34.66 -10.23
N CYS A 52 -18.86 35.31 -9.79
CA CYS A 52 -19.60 34.92 -8.60
C CYS A 52 -21.10 35.08 -8.82
N ASP A 53 -21.89 34.22 -8.18
CA ASP A 53 -23.36 34.36 -8.16
C ASP A 53 -23.81 35.24 -6.99
N TRP A 54 -23.04 35.22 -5.91
CA TRP A 54 -23.26 35.99 -4.68
C TRP A 54 -21.94 36.45 -4.07
N TRP A 55 -22.01 37.27 -3.02
CA TRP A 55 -20.84 37.85 -2.36
C TRP A 55 -19.86 36.80 -1.79
N ASP A 56 -20.36 35.62 -1.38
CA ASP A 56 -19.62 34.50 -0.80
C ASP A 56 -19.60 33.23 -1.69
N SER A 57 -20.18 33.31 -2.89
CA SER A 57 -20.31 32.17 -3.80
C SER A 57 -19.56 32.42 -5.11
N CYS A 58 -18.29 32.03 -5.13
CA CYS A 58 -17.43 32.10 -6.30
C CYS A 58 -17.63 30.90 -7.25
N GLN A 59 -17.53 31.17 -8.55
CA GLN A 59 -17.59 30.19 -9.64
C GLN A 59 -16.25 30.04 -10.37
N GLU A 60 -15.35 31.03 -10.28
CA GLU A 60 -14.04 30.98 -10.93
C GLU A 60 -13.02 31.85 -10.19
N CYS A 61 -11.98 31.22 -9.66
CA CYS A 61 -10.91 31.89 -8.90
C CYS A 61 -9.81 32.45 -9.81
N LYS A 62 -9.11 33.49 -9.34
CA LYS A 62 -7.90 34.08 -9.95
C LYS A 62 -6.72 34.10 -8.98
N ALA A 63 -5.59 34.61 -9.45
CA ALA A 63 -4.35 34.74 -8.69
C ALA A 63 -3.87 33.38 -8.18
N SER A 64 -3.94 32.38 -9.06
CA SER A 64 -3.47 31.01 -8.79
C SER A 64 -4.17 30.33 -7.61
N ARG A 65 -5.38 30.76 -7.23
CA ARG A 65 -6.21 30.14 -6.18
C ARG A 65 -7.07 29.01 -6.73
N TYR A 66 -7.33 28.02 -5.89
CA TYR A 66 -8.21 26.89 -6.19
C TYR A 66 -9.64 27.16 -5.72
N LEU A 67 -10.60 26.86 -6.60
CA LEU A 67 -12.01 26.85 -6.25
C LEU A 67 -12.35 25.56 -5.51
N THR A 68 -12.82 25.71 -4.28
CA THR A 68 -13.27 24.58 -3.45
C THR A 68 -14.72 24.22 -3.75
N HIS A 69 -15.15 23.04 -3.28
CA HIS A 69 -16.55 22.60 -3.37
C HIS A 69 -17.55 23.53 -2.67
N TYR A 70 -17.11 24.36 -1.70
CA TYR A 70 -17.99 25.30 -1.02
C TYR A 70 -17.96 26.71 -1.65
N HIS A 71 -17.52 26.84 -2.91
CA HIS A 71 -17.53 28.10 -3.67
C HIS A 71 -16.61 29.22 -3.12
N TRP A 72 -15.51 28.87 -2.44
CA TRP A 72 -14.49 29.82 -1.97
C TRP A 72 -13.12 29.49 -2.57
N CYS A 73 -12.29 30.53 -2.71
CA CYS A 73 -10.96 30.46 -3.30
C CYS A 73 -9.90 30.29 -2.21
N THR A 74 -9.05 29.27 -2.32
CA THR A 74 -7.97 28.96 -1.37
C THR A 74 -6.60 28.87 -2.06
N GLU A 75 -5.52 29.02 -1.30
CA GLU A 75 -4.13 28.81 -1.77
C GLU A 75 -3.83 27.32 -1.96
N GLU A 76 -4.27 26.51 -0.99
CA GLU A 76 -4.05 25.06 -0.95
C GLU A 76 -5.39 24.37 -0.72
N CYS A 77 -5.60 23.23 -1.35
CA CYS A 77 -6.81 22.45 -1.17
C CYS A 77 -6.87 21.80 0.23
N PRO A 78 -8.04 21.76 0.87
CA PRO A 78 -8.19 21.10 2.16
C PRO A 78 -8.02 19.58 2.04
N ASP A 79 -7.73 18.92 3.17
CA ASP A 79 -7.62 17.45 3.26
C ASP A 79 -8.83 16.75 2.62
N GLY A 80 -8.56 15.67 1.88
CA GLY A 80 -9.57 14.97 1.08
C GLY A 80 -9.82 15.55 -0.30
N PHE A 81 -9.06 16.57 -0.72
CA PHE A 81 -9.09 17.14 -2.07
C PHE A 81 -7.67 17.24 -2.65
N TYR A 82 -7.56 17.12 -3.97
CA TYR A 82 -6.33 17.35 -4.73
C TYR A 82 -6.48 18.57 -5.65
N GLU A 83 -5.34 19.14 -6.00
CA GLU A 83 -5.21 20.32 -6.84
C GLU A 83 -5.27 19.95 -8.32
N GLU A 84 -6.18 20.58 -9.07
CA GLU A 84 -6.30 20.41 -10.52
C GLU A 84 -6.13 21.76 -11.23
N GLY A 85 -5.24 21.77 -12.24
CA GLY A 85 -4.92 22.93 -13.06
C GLY A 85 -3.74 23.76 -12.55
N ASP A 86 -3.03 24.40 -13.48
CA ASP A 86 -1.79 25.16 -13.24
C ASP A 86 -1.89 26.64 -13.68
N GLY A 87 -3.01 27.05 -14.27
CA GLY A 87 -3.23 28.41 -14.78
C GLY A 87 -3.49 29.46 -13.69
N GLU A 88 -3.35 30.75 -14.02
CA GLU A 88 -3.63 31.85 -13.06
C GLU A 88 -5.11 31.96 -12.66
N VAL A 89 -6.01 31.36 -13.43
CA VAL A 89 -7.46 31.38 -13.28
C VAL A 89 -8.01 29.97 -13.50
N GLY A 90 -9.07 29.61 -12.78
CA GLY A 90 -9.83 28.38 -13.05
C GLY A 90 -9.25 27.09 -12.47
N ARG A 91 -8.35 27.17 -11.47
CA ARG A 91 -7.88 25.99 -10.73
C ARG A 91 -8.98 25.46 -9.80
N LEU A 92 -9.03 24.15 -9.59
CA LEU A 92 -10.09 23.47 -8.84
C LEU A 92 -9.51 22.57 -7.73
N CYS A 93 -10.22 22.48 -6.61
CA CYS A 93 -10.03 21.40 -5.64
C CYS A 93 -11.01 20.27 -5.96
N LEU A 94 -10.48 19.13 -6.38
CA LEU A 94 -11.27 17.95 -6.72
C LEU A 94 -11.19 16.91 -5.60
N GLN A 95 -12.29 16.23 -5.33
CA GLN A 95 -12.37 15.30 -4.21
C GLN A 95 -11.50 14.06 -4.47
N CYS A 96 -10.76 13.62 -3.46
CA CYS A 96 -10.05 12.35 -3.48
C CYS A 96 -11.04 11.16 -3.53
N PRO A 97 -10.58 9.99 -4.00
CA PRO A 97 -11.37 8.75 -3.93
C PRO A 97 -11.85 8.46 -2.50
N GLU A 98 -13.01 7.80 -2.34
CA GLU A 98 -13.66 7.63 -1.03
C GLU A 98 -12.80 6.95 0.04
N THR A 99 -11.91 6.03 -0.35
CA THR A 99 -11.01 5.31 0.56
C THR A 99 -9.70 6.05 0.82
N CYS A 100 -9.49 7.20 0.18
CA CYS A 100 -8.27 7.99 0.26
C CYS A 100 -8.49 9.24 1.13
N ASN A 101 -7.62 9.43 2.12
CA ASN A 101 -7.59 10.62 2.97
C ASN A 101 -6.85 11.77 2.29
N LEU A 102 -5.68 11.48 1.71
CA LEU A 102 -4.84 12.46 1.01
C LEU A 102 -4.39 11.88 -0.34
N CYS A 103 -4.61 12.62 -1.42
CA CYS A 103 -4.24 12.22 -2.78
C CYS A 103 -3.59 13.36 -3.55
N GLU A 104 -2.75 13.02 -4.53
CA GLU A 104 -2.25 13.95 -5.54
C GLU A 104 -3.11 13.95 -6.80
N SER A 105 -3.80 12.85 -7.04
CA SER A 105 -4.66 12.64 -8.21
C SER A 105 -5.67 11.52 -7.89
N PRO A 106 -6.70 11.29 -8.72
CA PRO A 106 -7.67 10.24 -8.45
C PRO A 106 -7.07 8.84 -8.56
N ALA A 107 -5.89 8.69 -9.18
CA ALA A 107 -5.15 7.43 -9.31
C ALA A 107 -3.95 7.32 -8.36
N HIS A 108 -3.61 8.39 -7.63
CA HIS A 108 -2.42 8.46 -6.78
C HIS A 108 -2.79 8.92 -5.37
N CYS A 109 -3.05 7.95 -4.50
CA CYS A 109 -3.29 8.17 -3.09
C CYS A 109 -1.97 8.13 -2.29
N ILE A 110 -1.85 9.02 -1.30
CA ILE A 110 -0.73 9.10 -0.37
C ILE A 110 -1.10 8.53 1.00
N GLU A 111 -2.36 8.71 1.43
CA GLU A 111 -2.81 8.24 2.74
C GLU A 111 -4.22 7.66 2.65
N CYS A 112 -4.40 6.45 3.16
CA CYS A 112 -5.69 5.75 3.13
C CYS A 112 -6.53 6.01 4.38
N LYS A 113 -7.85 5.88 4.25
CA LYS A 113 -8.82 5.91 5.37
C LYS A 113 -9.77 4.71 5.32
N ASN A 114 -10.73 4.66 6.23
CA ASN A 114 -11.74 3.58 6.35
C ASN A 114 -11.10 2.19 6.52
N SER A 115 -10.02 2.12 7.30
CA SER A 115 -9.33 0.85 7.62
C SER A 115 -8.75 0.12 6.38
N THR A 116 -8.53 0.84 5.27
CA THR A 116 -7.88 0.32 4.06
C THR A 116 -6.38 0.57 4.07
N TYR A 117 -5.63 -0.23 3.29
CA TYR A 117 -4.17 -0.23 3.26
C TYR A 117 -3.64 0.43 1.99
N LEU A 118 -2.66 1.32 2.14
CA LEU A 118 -1.92 1.90 1.03
C LEU A 118 -1.02 0.85 0.39
N THR A 119 -1.33 0.52 -0.86
CA THR A 119 -0.55 -0.41 -1.66
C THR A 119 0.64 0.29 -2.33
N PRO A 120 1.67 -0.46 -2.78
CA PRO A 120 2.80 0.09 -3.54
C PRO A 120 2.41 0.80 -4.84
N GLY A 121 1.21 0.52 -5.36
CA GLY A 121 0.66 1.18 -6.55
C GLY A 121 -0.16 2.44 -6.22
N HIS A 122 0.05 3.05 -5.05
CA HIS A 122 -0.64 4.27 -4.60
C HIS A 122 -2.17 4.18 -4.60
N GLN A 123 -2.68 3.00 -4.26
CA GLN A 123 -4.11 2.73 -4.15
C GLN A 123 -4.44 2.18 -2.78
N CYS A 124 -5.62 2.54 -2.26
CA CYS A 124 -6.15 2.01 -1.02
C CYS A 124 -6.99 0.76 -1.28
N LYS A 125 -6.66 -0.36 -0.62
CA LYS A 125 -7.36 -1.64 -0.77
C LYS A 125 -7.65 -2.26 0.59
N GLY A 126 -8.66 -3.13 0.64
CA GLY A 126 -9.01 -3.87 1.86
C GLY A 126 -7.92 -4.87 2.28
N ASP A 127 -7.17 -5.39 1.32
CA ASP A 127 -6.09 -6.35 1.54
C ASP A 127 -4.83 -5.97 0.77
N CYS A 128 -3.67 -6.36 1.33
CA CYS A 128 -2.38 -6.21 0.69
C CYS A 128 -2.14 -7.30 -0.38
N PRO A 129 -1.48 -6.94 -1.50
CA PRO A 129 -1.11 -7.91 -2.52
C PRO A 129 -0.05 -8.90 -2.01
N ALA A 130 0.12 -10.02 -2.72
CA ALA A 130 1.17 -10.99 -2.42
C ALA A 130 2.56 -10.32 -2.35
N GLY A 131 3.37 -10.75 -1.39
CA GLY A 131 4.67 -10.14 -1.08
C GLY A 131 4.59 -8.94 -0.14
N PHE A 132 3.41 -8.62 0.41
CA PHE A 132 3.21 -7.55 1.37
C PHE A 132 2.35 -8.01 2.55
N PHE A 133 2.59 -7.47 3.74
CA PHE A 133 1.78 -7.67 4.94
C PHE A 133 1.12 -6.37 5.40
N HIS A 134 0.11 -6.50 6.24
CA HIS A 134 -0.68 -5.39 6.78
C HIS A 134 0.10 -4.68 7.89
N GLU A 135 0.27 -3.36 7.80
CA GLU A 135 0.84 -2.54 8.87
C GLU A 135 -0.12 -1.41 9.29
N GLY A 136 -0.20 -1.19 10.60
CA GLY A 136 -1.05 -0.17 11.22
C GLY A 136 -2.38 -0.70 11.76
N ILE A 137 -2.86 -0.07 12.83
CA ILE A 137 -4.10 -0.45 13.54
C ILE A 137 -5.18 0.63 13.50
N TRP A 138 -4.83 1.85 13.10
CA TRP A 138 -5.72 3.01 13.07
C TRP A 138 -6.58 3.03 11.81
N ASP A 139 -7.70 3.74 11.81
CA ASP A 139 -8.58 3.79 10.63
C ASP A 139 -8.03 4.60 9.46
N VAL A 140 -6.98 5.40 9.70
CA VAL A 140 -6.27 6.22 8.71
C VAL A 140 -4.79 5.85 8.73
N GLY A 141 -4.15 5.86 7.55
CA GLY A 141 -2.71 5.70 7.41
C GLY A 141 -2.19 4.25 7.48
N ARG A 142 -3.04 3.24 7.30
CA ARG A 142 -2.55 1.84 7.18
C ARG A 142 -1.82 1.64 5.86
N THR A 143 -0.80 0.81 5.86
CA THR A 143 0.05 0.57 4.70
C THR A 143 0.32 -0.91 4.47
N CYS A 144 0.63 -1.25 3.23
CA CYS A 144 1.16 -2.56 2.87
C CYS A 144 2.68 -2.52 2.88
N GLN A 145 3.30 -3.20 3.84
CA GLN A 145 4.75 -3.29 3.93
C GLN A 145 5.29 -4.53 3.24
N PRO A 146 6.43 -4.45 2.55
CA PRO A 146 6.99 -5.58 1.83
C PRO A 146 7.43 -6.68 2.81
N CYS A 147 7.19 -7.93 2.41
CA CYS A 147 7.78 -9.09 3.08
C CYS A 147 9.30 -9.11 2.94
N GLU A 148 9.96 -9.86 3.82
CA GLU A 148 11.39 -10.15 3.71
C GLU A 148 11.78 -10.83 2.40
N ARG A 149 13.09 -10.82 2.10
CA ARG A 149 13.63 -11.41 0.88
C ARG A 149 13.25 -12.88 0.78
N ASN A 150 12.98 -13.34 -0.45
CA ASN A 150 12.58 -14.71 -0.76
C ASN A 150 11.26 -15.15 -0.09
N CYS A 151 10.52 -14.25 0.55
CA CYS A 151 9.18 -14.51 1.02
C CYS A 151 8.13 -14.12 -0.05
N HIS A 152 7.22 -15.04 -0.34
CA HIS A 152 6.05 -14.84 -1.22
C HIS A 152 4.85 -14.28 -0.45
N GLN A 153 4.61 -14.81 0.76
CA GLN A 153 3.55 -14.35 1.67
C GLN A 153 4.08 -14.36 3.10
N CYS A 154 3.83 -13.29 3.86
CA CYS A 154 4.27 -13.12 5.23
C CYS A 154 3.14 -12.59 6.11
N LEU A 155 3.25 -12.84 7.41
CA LEU A 155 2.38 -12.28 8.44
C LEU A 155 2.94 -10.97 9.01
N SER A 156 4.26 -10.85 9.04
CA SER A 156 4.98 -9.69 9.52
C SER A 156 6.29 -9.52 8.76
N ALA A 157 7.11 -8.54 9.13
CA ALA A 157 8.43 -8.35 8.56
C ALA A 157 9.31 -9.61 8.70
N THR A 158 9.20 -10.34 9.82
CA THR A 158 10.10 -11.47 10.16
C THR A 158 9.44 -12.84 10.06
N GLU A 159 8.12 -12.91 9.88
CA GLU A 159 7.40 -14.19 9.85
C GLU A 159 6.88 -14.47 8.44
N CYS A 160 7.60 -15.31 7.69
CA CYS A 160 7.16 -15.81 6.41
C CYS A 160 6.25 -17.03 6.55
N ILE A 161 5.24 -17.13 5.69
CA ILE A 161 4.34 -18.30 5.61
C ILE A 161 4.49 -19.07 4.31
N GLN A 162 5.07 -18.45 3.27
CA GLN A 162 5.32 -19.12 2.01
C GLN A 162 6.54 -18.52 1.31
N CYS A 163 7.52 -19.36 1.00
CA CYS A 163 8.76 -18.94 0.34
C CYS A 163 8.65 -18.91 -1.19
N LYS A 164 9.53 -18.15 -1.86
CA LYS A 164 9.70 -18.09 -3.32
C LYS A 164 11.18 -18.33 -3.71
N ASN A 165 11.46 -18.33 -5.01
CA ASN A 165 12.80 -18.53 -5.57
C ASN A 165 13.42 -19.88 -5.18
N SER A 166 12.59 -20.92 -5.11
CA SER A 166 13.01 -22.28 -4.75
C SER A 166 13.67 -22.42 -3.37
N THR A 167 13.45 -21.44 -2.48
CA THR A 167 13.87 -21.52 -1.07
C THR A 167 12.85 -22.29 -0.23
N PHE A 168 13.29 -22.76 0.93
CA PHE A 168 12.53 -23.61 1.84
C PHE A 168 12.11 -22.84 3.09
N LEU A 169 10.85 -23.00 3.49
CA LEU A 169 10.33 -22.45 4.74
C LEU A 169 10.86 -23.26 5.93
N SER A 170 11.61 -22.61 6.80
CA SER A 170 12.10 -23.21 8.05
C SER A 170 11.04 -23.18 9.16
N GLU A 171 11.24 -23.96 10.22
CA GLU A 171 10.38 -23.92 11.41
C GLU A 171 10.36 -22.56 12.12
N LYS A 172 11.37 -21.72 11.89
CA LYS A 172 11.45 -20.36 12.44
C LYS A 172 10.70 -19.32 11.60
N GLN A 173 9.98 -19.75 10.56
CA GLN A 173 9.30 -18.89 9.60
C GLN A 173 10.22 -18.04 8.71
N ASP A 174 11.47 -18.49 8.54
CA ASP A 174 12.44 -17.89 7.62
C ASP A 174 12.55 -18.69 6.32
N CYS A 175 12.82 -18.02 5.20
CA CYS A 175 13.12 -18.66 3.92
C CYS A 175 14.62 -18.87 3.72
N VAL A 176 15.05 -20.13 3.65
CA VAL A 176 16.45 -20.52 3.54
C VAL A 176 16.73 -21.25 2.23
N GLU A 177 17.93 -21.08 1.67
CA GLU A 177 18.33 -21.77 0.43
C GLU A 177 18.56 -23.28 0.64
N ALA A 178 19.01 -23.66 1.84
CA ALA A 178 19.19 -25.04 2.26
C ALA A 178 18.65 -25.24 3.67
N CYS A 179 17.99 -26.38 3.90
CA CYS A 179 17.46 -26.71 5.21
C CYS A 179 18.60 -26.93 6.23
N PRO A 180 18.40 -26.51 7.48
CA PRO A 180 19.41 -26.69 8.54
C PRO A 180 19.59 -28.18 8.88
N PRO A 181 20.71 -28.56 9.54
CA PRO A 181 20.93 -29.94 9.99
C PRO A 181 19.75 -30.47 10.80
N GLY A 182 19.41 -31.75 10.60
CA GLY A 182 18.21 -32.39 11.16
C GLY A 182 16.93 -32.12 10.37
N TYR A 183 17.00 -31.44 9.22
CA TYR A 183 15.88 -31.20 8.32
C TYR A 183 16.27 -31.49 6.87
N TYR A 184 15.29 -31.92 6.07
CA TYR A 184 15.42 -32.09 4.63
C TYR A 184 14.42 -31.18 3.90
N GLY A 185 14.76 -30.78 2.68
CA GLY A 185 13.88 -29.95 1.84
C GLY A 185 12.79 -30.81 1.20
N GLN A 186 11.53 -30.42 1.38
CA GLN A 186 10.40 -31.00 0.68
C GLN A 186 9.88 -30.04 -0.38
N GLY A 187 9.80 -30.54 -1.62
CA GLY A 187 9.31 -29.80 -2.79
C GLY A 187 10.43 -29.34 -3.73
N GLU A 188 10.11 -29.25 -5.01
CA GLU A 188 11.00 -28.78 -6.08
C GLU A 188 10.33 -27.63 -6.87
N GLN A 189 9.50 -26.83 -6.20
CA GLN A 189 8.75 -25.75 -6.81
C GLN A 189 9.49 -24.43 -6.72
N ILE A 190 9.02 -23.43 -7.49
CA ILE A 190 9.51 -22.05 -7.37
C ILE A 190 8.97 -21.38 -6.10
N ILE A 191 7.79 -21.80 -5.62
CA ILE A 191 7.09 -21.23 -4.48
C ILE A 191 6.61 -22.37 -3.57
N GLY A 192 6.77 -22.20 -2.25
CA GLY A 192 6.13 -23.05 -1.25
C GLY A 192 6.88 -24.32 -0.84
N ASN A 193 8.19 -24.42 -1.09
CA ASN A 193 8.99 -25.51 -0.53
C ASN A 193 9.14 -25.34 0.99
N THR A 194 9.29 -26.44 1.72
CA THR A 194 9.30 -26.47 3.20
C THR A 194 10.43 -27.35 3.72
N CYS A 195 11.00 -26.99 4.87
CA CYS A 195 11.93 -27.86 5.58
C CYS A 195 11.15 -28.79 6.50
N HIS A 196 11.35 -30.09 6.33
CA HIS A 196 10.75 -31.11 7.18
C HIS A 196 11.80 -31.75 8.07
N LYS A 197 11.43 -31.98 9.33
CA LYS A 197 12.35 -32.59 10.30
C LYS A 197 12.64 -34.03 9.91
N CYS A 198 13.90 -34.43 10.05
CA CYS A 198 14.32 -35.81 9.90
C CYS A 198 13.66 -36.72 10.94
N SER A 199 13.65 -38.02 10.66
CA SER A 199 13.23 -39.05 11.61
C SER A 199 14.04 -38.98 12.91
N LYS A 200 13.48 -39.55 13.99
CA LYS A 200 14.09 -39.52 15.32
C LYS A 200 15.52 -40.05 15.27
N ASP A 201 16.42 -39.41 16.01
CA ASP A 201 17.83 -39.75 16.14
C ASP A 201 18.64 -39.62 14.83
N CYS A 202 18.06 -39.07 13.75
CA CYS A 202 18.75 -38.80 12.49
C CYS A 202 19.26 -37.34 12.40
N ALA A 203 20.55 -37.18 12.10
CA ALA A 203 21.27 -35.91 11.97
C ALA A 203 21.14 -35.31 10.57
N LEU A 204 21.19 -36.17 9.55
CA LEU A 204 21.10 -35.82 8.14
C LEU A 204 20.24 -36.86 7.44
N CYS A 205 19.24 -36.41 6.70
CA CYS A 205 18.34 -37.26 5.94
C CYS A 205 18.06 -36.65 4.57
N ASP A 206 17.72 -37.49 3.60
CA ASP A 206 17.29 -37.06 2.26
C ASP A 206 15.76 -37.01 2.17
N THR A 207 15.10 -37.97 2.83
CA THR A 207 13.65 -38.01 2.99
C THR A 207 13.31 -38.39 4.43
N LEU A 208 12.01 -38.46 4.76
CA LEU A 208 11.57 -38.95 6.07
C LEU A 208 12.02 -40.40 6.35
N GLU A 209 12.15 -41.24 5.31
CA GLU A 209 12.45 -42.67 5.42
C GLU A 209 13.94 -43.02 5.19
N THR A 210 14.72 -42.06 4.68
CA THR A 210 16.13 -42.25 4.33
C THR A 210 17.03 -41.39 5.21
N CYS A 211 17.56 -42.00 6.27
CA CYS A 211 18.58 -41.39 7.11
C CYS A 211 19.98 -41.65 6.55
N LEU A 212 20.82 -40.62 6.53
CA LEU A 212 22.20 -40.69 6.04
C LEU A 212 23.23 -40.61 7.17
N GLU A 213 22.87 -39.99 8.29
CA GLU A 213 23.77 -39.81 9.43
C GLU A 213 22.96 -39.83 10.73
N CYS A 214 23.36 -40.64 11.70
CA CYS A 214 22.69 -40.76 12.99
C CYS A 214 23.30 -39.83 14.06
N THR A 215 22.54 -39.49 15.08
CA THR A 215 22.98 -38.72 16.28
C THR A 215 23.00 -39.61 17.52
N ASN A 216 23.37 -39.05 18.68
CA ASN A 216 23.15 -39.66 20.00
C ASN A 216 23.77 -41.06 20.21
N ASN A 217 24.92 -41.34 19.57
CA ASN A 217 25.60 -42.65 19.61
C ASN A 217 24.74 -43.82 19.06
N THR A 218 23.80 -43.54 18.16
CA THR A 218 23.04 -44.58 17.46
C THR A 218 23.72 -45.00 16.16
N TYR A 219 23.37 -46.18 15.65
CA TYR A 219 23.93 -46.79 14.44
C TYR A 219 22.93 -46.70 13.29
N LEU A 220 23.42 -46.27 12.13
CA LEU A 220 22.66 -46.28 10.88
C LEU A 220 22.44 -47.72 10.41
N VAL A 221 21.18 -48.07 10.15
CA VAL A 221 20.77 -49.39 9.66
C VAL A 221 20.16 -49.23 8.27
N ASP A 222 20.71 -49.96 7.29
CA ASP A 222 20.20 -50.06 5.92
C ASP A 222 19.94 -48.68 5.23
N ASP A 223 20.75 -47.65 5.53
CA ASP A 223 20.59 -46.26 5.05
C ASP A 223 19.17 -45.68 5.28
N SER A 224 18.46 -46.17 6.29
CA SER A 224 17.05 -45.85 6.51
C SER A 224 16.79 -45.26 7.88
N TYR A 225 17.23 -45.92 8.95
CA TYR A 225 16.88 -45.49 10.31
C TYR A 225 18.01 -45.72 11.30
N CYS A 226 17.93 -45.01 12.43
CA CYS A 226 18.91 -45.07 13.51
C CYS A 226 18.43 -45.97 14.64
N ALA A 227 19.31 -46.87 15.11
CA ALA A 227 19.03 -47.78 16.21
C ALA A 227 20.13 -47.73 17.28
N GLY A 228 19.76 -48.00 18.54
CA GLY A 228 20.74 -48.05 19.63
C GLY A 228 21.69 -49.23 19.56
N GLU A 229 21.30 -50.32 18.89
CA GLU A 229 22.08 -51.55 18.73
C GLU A 229 21.86 -52.12 17.31
N CYS A 230 22.86 -52.78 16.75
CA CYS A 230 22.75 -53.46 15.46
C CYS A 230 21.93 -54.77 15.56
N LYS A 231 21.21 -55.12 14.49
CA LYS A 231 20.52 -56.41 14.39
C LYS A 231 21.53 -57.55 14.40
N GLN A 232 21.08 -58.74 14.85
CA GLN A 232 21.89 -59.94 14.84
C GLN A 232 22.41 -60.23 13.41
N GLY A 233 23.73 -60.40 13.27
CA GLY A 233 24.41 -60.60 11.98
C GLY A 233 25.22 -59.38 11.49
N PHE A 234 25.02 -58.21 12.09
CA PHE A 234 25.74 -56.98 11.76
C PHE A 234 26.71 -56.58 12.89
N ILE A 235 27.77 -55.85 12.55
CA ILE A 235 28.72 -55.30 13.51
C ILE A 235 28.65 -53.77 13.59
N GLU A 236 28.92 -53.25 14.77
CA GLU A 236 29.01 -51.82 15.05
C GLU A 236 30.33 -51.26 14.48
N THR A 237 30.23 -50.36 13.50
CA THR A 237 31.38 -49.74 12.84
C THR A 237 31.27 -48.21 12.90
N GLY A 238 32.40 -47.51 12.99
CA GLY A 238 32.49 -46.04 13.01
C GLY A 238 33.06 -45.48 14.32
N GLU A 239 33.94 -44.47 14.22
CA GLU A 239 34.67 -43.91 15.36
C GLU A 239 34.07 -42.61 15.91
N THR A 240 33.25 -41.92 15.10
CA THR A 240 32.65 -40.63 15.46
C THR A 240 31.26 -40.79 16.07
N ILE A 241 30.77 -39.75 16.74
CA ILE A 241 29.41 -39.73 17.34
C ILE A 241 28.34 -39.69 16.24
N ASN A 242 28.64 -39.06 15.09
CA ASN A 242 27.72 -38.92 13.96
C ASN A 242 28.27 -39.62 12.70
N GLY A 243 28.42 -40.93 12.75
CA GLY A 243 28.99 -41.69 11.63
C GLY A 243 29.10 -43.18 11.89
N ARG A 244 28.27 -43.69 12.80
CA ARG A 244 28.22 -45.10 13.15
C ARG A 244 27.19 -45.79 12.30
N PHE A 245 27.51 -46.97 11.79
CA PHE A 245 26.64 -47.76 10.95
C PHE A 245 26.77 -49.25 11.29
N CYS A 246 25.72 -50.00 11.00
CA CYS A 246 25.72 -51.44 11.11
C CYS A 246 26.25 -52.02 9.80
N ASP A 247 27.46 -52.58 9.84
CA ASP A 247 28.09 -53.18 8.68
C ASP A 247 27.74 -54.68 8.62
N GLU A 248 27.41 -55.16 7.43
CA GLU A 248 27.15 -56.57 7.20
C GLU A 248 28.51 -57.28 7.13
N LEU A 249 28.79 -58.15 8.11
CA LEU A 249 29.97 -59.01 8.00
C LEU A 249 29.78 -59.91 6.78
N CYS A 250 30.45 -59.60 5.66
CA CYS A 250 30.69 -60.60 4.63
C CYS A 250 31.61 -61.68 5.22
N PHE A 251 31.02 -62.70 5.83
CA PHE A 251 31.79 -63.81 6.41
C PHE A 251 32.43 -64.66 5.30
N TRP A 252 31.87 -64.64 4.07
CA TRP A 252 32.46 -65.10 2.80
C TRP A 252 31.82 -64.36 1.62
N CYS A 253 32.62 -63.61 0.85
CA CYS A 253 32.22 -63.03 -0.44
C CYS A 253 32.82 -63.92 -1.56
N GLU A 254 32.02 -64.39 -2.52
CA GLU A 254 32.45 -65.19 -3.69
C GLU A 254 33.20 -64.35 -4.75
#